data_AF-F0YE11-F1
#
_entry.id   AF-F0YE11-F1
#
_cell.length_a   1.000
_cell.length_b   1.000
_cell.length_c   1.000
_cell.angle_alpha   90.00
_cell.angle_beta   90.00
_cell.angle_gamma   90.00
#
_symmetry.space_group_name_H-M   'P 1'
#
loop_
_entity.id
_entity.type
_entity.pdbx_description
1 polymer ?
#
loop_
_entity_poly.entity_id
_entity_poly.type
_entity_poly.pdbx_seq_one_letter_code
_entity_poly.pdbx_strand_id
1 'polypeptide(L)'
;MSELAAAVASLGVDDEDPRIATLRPDELVAYALGRKTLLGIRGSRPRHFFAHLGFNRFAATETPVPARAEETETPSPLWLRELCFDRNKKRLRPAKPEDLPASEPLRILDDDATPFVAYVDANAAVYRRPRDGYLDARDWTGEFAVDRLFYSEVVAEVEAPRRCWPGEGCLLIDVEDGVFVFVGGEVYAFRSEPVEAFHCSLGAGGGVYALAVTATSCVFLRDRAMAKRSDVEPHLGDAGWAGAYGVLYDRKPPRSPLRDVKLIAGRDD
;
A
#
# COMPACT_ATOMS: atom_id res chain seq x y z
N MET A 1 -34.91 -34.24 -13.91
CA MET A 1 -33.65 -33.47 -13.97
C MET A 1 -33.90 -32.11 -13.31
N SER A 2 -33.03 -31.66 -12.41
CA SER A 2 -33.21 -30.36 -11.73
C SER A 2 -33.03 -29.20 -12.73
N GLU A 3 -33.72 -28.08 -12.51
CA GLU A 3 -33.57 -26.86 -13.32
C GLU A 3 -32.11 -26.41 -13.46
N LEU A 4 -31.30 -26.71 -12.44
CA LEU A 4 -29.85 -26.50 -12.45
C LEU A 4 -29.12 -27.34 -13.50
N ALA A 5 -29.47 -28.61 -13.67
CA ALA A 5 -28.84 -29.48 -14.68
C ALA A 5 -29.18 -29.01 -16.10
N ALA A 6 -30.39 -28.49 -16.32
CA ALA A 6 -30.78 -27.88 -17.59
C ALA A 6 -30.05 -26.54 -17.85
N ALA A 7 -29.88 -25.71 -16.82
CA ALA A 7 -29.12 -24.45 -16.90
C ALA A 7 -27.63 -24.71 -17.21
N VAL A 8 -27.03 -25.72 -16.59
CA VAL A 8 -25.63 -26.11 -16.80
C VAL A 8 -25.40 -26.70 -18.20
N ALA A 9 -26.31 -27.56 -18.67
CA ALA A 9 -26.27 -28.08 -20.04
C ALA A 9 -26.41 -26.97 -21.09
N SER A 10 -27.24 -25.95 -20.82
CA SER A 10 -27.39 -24.79 -21.71
C SER A 10 -26.14 -23.90 -21.81
N LEU A 11 -25.21 -24.01 -20.85
CA LEU A 11 -23.94 -23.27 -20.83
C LEU A 11 -22.82 -23.99 -21.60
N GLY A 12 -23.05 -25.21 -22.12
CA GLY A 12 -22.09 -25.97 -22.93
C GLY A 12 -20.91 -26.53 -22.14
N VAL A 13 -21.12 -26.83 -20.85
CA VAL A 13 -20.12 -27.45 -19.98
C VAL A 13 -20.11 -28.96 -20.24
N ASP A 14 -18.97 -29.49 -20.65
CA ASP A 14 -18.75 -30.93 -20.88
C ASP A 14 -18.94 -31.68 -19.55
N ASP A 15 -19.86 -32.65 -19.53
CA ASP A 15 -20.31 -33.34 -18.31
C ASP A 15 -19.31 -34.40 -17.80
N GLU A 16 -18.22 -34.61 -18.53
CA GLU A 16 -17.15 -35.55 -18.18
C GLU A 16 -16.03 -34.95 -17.29
N ASP A 17 -16.04 -33.64 -16.95
CA ASP A 17 -15.03 -33.07 -16.03
C ASP A 17 -15.31 -33.52 -14.57
N PRO A 18 -14.47 -34.39 -13.96
CA PRO A 18 -14.78 -35.04 -12.68
C PRO A 18 -14.86 -34.07 -11.50
N ARG A 19 -14.41 -32.82 -11.69
CA ARG A 19 -14.52 -31.75 -10.69
C ARG A 19 -15.94 -31.24 -10.54
N ILE A 20 -16.75 -31.30 -11.60
CA ILE A 20 -18.14 -30.80 -11.62
C ILE A 20 -19.00 -31.54 -10.59
N ALA A 21 -18.79 -32.85 -10.43
CA ALA A 21 -19.54 -33.69 -9.51
C ALA A 21 -19.36 -33.31 -8.02
N THR A 22 -18.33 -32.52 -7.71
CA THR A 22 -18.01 -32.08 -6.35
C THR A 22 -18.46 -30.65 -6.03
N LEU A 23 -18.92 -29.89 -7.03
CA LEU A 23 -19.27 -28.48 -6.89
C LEU A 23 -20.74 -28.30 -6.49
N ARG A 24 -21.00 -27.31 -5.64
CA ARG A 24 -22.35 -26.88 -5.29
C ARG A 24 -22.98 -26.08 -6.44
N PRO A 25 -24.33 -25.96 -6.49
CA PRO A 25 -25.04 -25.27 -7.56
C PRO A 25 -24.54 -23.85 -7.89
N ASP A 26 -24.21 -23.06 -6.88
CA ASP A 26 -23.69 -21.69 -7.00
C ASP A 26 -22.23 -21.66 -7.49
N GLU A 27 -21.44 -22.67 -7.12
CA GLU A 27 -20.05 -22.85 -7.57
C GLU A 27 -19.98 -23.33 -9.01
N LEU A 28 -20.96 -24.13 -9.44
CA LEU A 28 -21.11 -24.59 -10.82
C LEU A 28 -21.43 -23.43 -11.77
N VAL A 29 -22.23 -22.45 -11.31
CA VAL A 29 -22.49 -21.21 -12.04
C VAL A 29 -21.22 -20.37 -12.14
N ALA A 30 -20.48 -20.17 -11.04
CA ALA A 30 -19.20 -19.44 -11.07
C ALA A 30 -18.12 -20.16 -11.90
N TYR A 31 -18.08 -21.49 -11.88
CA TYR A 31 -17.18 -22.33 -12.67
C TYR A 31 -17.53 -22.27 -14.16
N ALA A 32 -18.82 -22.36 -14.51
CA ALA A 32 -19.31 -22.23 -15.88
C ALA A 32 -19.10 -20.81 -16.44
N LEU A 33 -19.23 -19.78 -15.59
CA LEU A 33 -18.98 -18.38 -15.95
C LEU A 33 -17.47 -18.06 -16.04
N GLY A 34 -16.65 -18.60 -15.14
CA GLY A 34 -15.20 -18.39 -15.09
C GLY A 34 -14.43 -19.07 -16.24
N ARG A 35 -14.96 -20.16 -16.81
CA ARG A 35 -14.39 -20.80 -18.00
C ARG A 35 -14.65 -20.03 -19.30
N LYS A 36 -15.58 -19.07 -19.33
CA LYS A 36 -15.98 -18.43 -20.59
C LYS A 36 -15.39 -17.06 -20.91
N THR A 37 -14.73 -16.31 -20.02
CA THR A 37 -14.52 -14.88 -20.40
C THR A 37 -13.28 -14.12 -19.94
N LEU A 38 -12.29 -14.68 -19.22
CA LEU A 38 -11.02 -13.95 -19.04
C LEU A 38 -9.81 -14.87 -18.94
N LEU A 39 -9.07 -14.98 -20.05
CA LEU A 39 -7.77 -15.66 -20.09
C LEU A 39 -6.67 -14.82 -19.45
N GLY A 40 -6.80 -13.48 -19.49
CA GLY A 40 -5.89 -12.52 -18.87
C GLY A 40 -6.03 -11.13 -19.46
N ILE A 41 -5.09 -10.23 -19.18
CA ILE A 41 -5.15 -8.81 -19.57
C ILE A 41 -4.22 -8.50 -20.74
N ARG A 42 -4.58 -7.53 -21.59
CA ARG A 42 -3.78 -7.13 -22.75
C ARG A 42 -2.36 -6.73 -22.32
N GLY A 43 -1.36 -7.30 -22.99
CA GLY A 43 0.06 -6.99 -22.78
C GLY A 43 0.51 -5.77 -23.57
N SER A 44 1.79 -5.41 -23.40
CA SER A 44 2.41 -4.30 -24.12
C SER A 44 2.66 -4.62 -25.60
N ARG A 45 2.85 -5.91 -25.93
CA ARG A 45 3.08 -6.36 -27.31
C ARG A 45 1.77 -6.68 -28.02
N PRO A 46 1.64 -6.37 -29.33
CA PRO A 46 0.49 -6.78 -30.12
C PRO A 46 0.24 -8.29 -30.02
N ARG A 47 -1.03 -8.67 -29.81
CA ARG A 47 -1.48 -10.07 -29.69
C ARG A 47 -0.79 -10.85 -28.56
N HIS A 48 -0.42 -10.17 -27.47
CA HIS A 48 0.05 -10.80 -26.24
C HIS A 48 -0.82 -10.37 -25.06
N PHE A 49 -0.85 -11.22 -24.04
CA PHE A 49 -1.60 -10.99 -22.81
C PHE A 49 -0.82 -11.52 -21.61
N PHE A 50 -1.06 -10.95 -20.43
CA PHE A 50 -0.62 -11.54 -19.19
C PHE A 50 -1.67 -12.53 -18.71
N ALA A 51 -1.32 -13.82 -18.67
CA ALA A 51 -2.26 -14.85 -18.28
C ALA A 51 -2.74 -14.64 -16.85
N HIS A 52 -4.05 -14.73 -16.65
CA HIS A 52 -4.65 -14.74 -15.34
C HIS A 52 -4.31 -16.08 -14.66
N LEU A 53 -3.47 -16.02 -13.63
CA LEU A 53 -3.04 -17.18 -12.85
C LEU A 53 -3.91 -17.37 -11.60
N GLY A 54 -4.74 -16.39 -11.27
CA GLY A 54 -5.62 -16.34 -10.11
C GLY A 54 -5.89 -14.91 -9.68
N PHE A 55 -6.64 -14.73 -8.58
CA PHE A 55 -7.06 -13.42 -8.05
C PHE A 55 -5.92 -12.39 -7.96
N ASN A 56 -6.02 -11.29 -8.72
CA ASN A 56 -5.00 -10.24 -8.85
C ASN A 56 -3.58 -10.75 -9.17
N ARG A 57 -3.47 -11.97 -9.70
CA ARG A 57 -2.19 -12.59 -10.06
C ARG A 57 -2.16 -12.84 -11.55
N PHE A 58 -1.19 -12.21 -12.17
CA PHE A 58 -0.91 -12.38 -13.57
C PHE A 58 0.46 -13.03 -13.76
N ALA A 59 0.65 -13.72 -14.89
CA ALA A 59 1.97 -14.20 -15.26
C ALA A 59 2.95 -13.03 -15.32
N ALA A 60 4.17 -13.24 -14.84
CA ALA A 60 5.22 -12.22 -14.91
C ALA A 60 5.71 -11.98 -16.36
N THR A 61 5.36 -12.87 -17.27
CA THR A 61 5.74 -12.84 -18.68
C THR A 61 4.53 -12.85 -19.59
N GLU A 62 4.55 -12.00 -20.60
CA GLU A 62 3.53 -11.97 -21.63
C GLU A 62 3.49 -13.30 -22.40
N THR A 63 2.28 -13.78 -22.67
CA THR A 63 2.00 -15.00 -23.44
C THR A 63 1.27 -14.63 -24.74
N PRO A 64 1.55 -15.30 -25.87
CA PRO A 64 0.82 -15.07 -27.12
C PRO A 64 -0.67 -15.38 -26.98
N VAL A 65 -1.53 -14.49 -27.49
CA VAL A 65 -2.98 -14.68 -27.51
C VAL A 65 -3.33 -15.91 -28.37
N PRO A 66 -4.07 -16.90 -27.85
CA PRO A 66 -4.46 -18.07 -28.63
C PRO A 66 -5.21 -17.70 -29.90
N ALA A 67 -4.99 -18.45 -30.99
CA ALA A 67 -5.58 -18.14 -32.31
C ALA A 67 -7.12 -18.11 -32.32
N ARG A 68 -7.77 -18.76 -31.35
CA ARG A 68 -9.23 -18.84 -31.17
C ARG A 68 -9.80 -17.88 -30.13
N ALA A 69 -8.98 -16.99 -29.57
CA ALA A 69 -9.44 -16.03 -28.58
C ALA A 69 -10.06 -14.81 -29.26
N GLU A 70 -11.21 -14.37 -28.76
CA GLU A 70 -11.90 -13.16 -29.20
C GLU A 70 -11.63 -12.03 -28.18
N GLU A 71 -11.37 -10.81 -28.68
CA GLU A 71 -11.27 -9.63 -27.84
C GLU A 71 -12.69 -9.18 -27.49
N THR A 72 -13.03 -9.18 -26.20
CA THR A 72 -14.31 -8.68 -25.71
C THR A 72 -14.11 -7.29 -25.12
N GLU A 73 -15.14 -6.45 -25.13
CA GLU A 73 -15.09 -5.22 -24.35
C GLU A 73 -14.83 -5.52 -22.88
N THR A 74 -14.09 -4.63 -22.20
CA THR A 74 -13.82 -4.77 -20.78
C THR A 74 -15.16 -4.75 -20.02
N PRO A 75 -15.48 -5.79 -19.24
CA PRO A 75 -16.71 -5.82 -18.47
C PRO A 75 -16.80 -4.61 -17.54
N SER A 76 -18.02 -4.19 -17.19
CA SER A 76 -18.20 -3.01 -16.34
C SER A 76 -17.41 -3.13 -15.02
N PRO A 77 -16.93 -2.01 -14.43
CA PRO A 77 -16.20 -2.04 -13.16
C PRO A 77 -16.97 -2.73 -12.01
N LEU A 78 -18.30 -2.65 -12.02
CA LEU A 78 -19.18 -3.38 -11.09
C LEU A 78 -19.04 -4.90 -11.27
N TRP A 79 -19.02 -5.37 -12.51
CA TRP A 79 -18.92 -6.79 -12.85
C TRP A 79 -17.56 -7.40 -12.47
N LEU A 80 -16.47 -6.67 -12.70
CA LEU A 80 -15.12 -7.08 -12.28
C LEU A 80 -14.99 -7.16 -10.75
N ARG A 81 -15.65 -6.25 -10.03
CA ARG A 81 -15.68 -6.24 -8.56
C ARG A 81 -16.43 -7.45 -7.98
N GLU A 82 -17.45 -7.94 -8.66
CA GLU A 82 -18.23 -9.12 -8.25
C GLU A 82 -17.52 -10.45 -8.55
N LEU A 83 -16.83 -10.56 -9.69
CA LEU A 83 -16.08 -11.77 -10.08
C LEU A 83 -14.73 -11.93 -9.37
N CYS A 84 -14.07 -10.83 -9.07
CA CYS A 84 -12.82 -10.80 -8.32
C CYS A 84 -13.07 -10.64 -6.81
N PHE A 85 -14.28 -10.87 -6.31
CA PHE A 85 -14.55 -10.73 -4.88
C PHE A 85 -13.96 -11.92 -4.11
N ASP A 86 -12.87 -11.70 -3.37
CA ASP A 86 -12.36 -12.66 -2.40
C ASP A 86 -13.40 -12.83 -1.29
N ARG A 87 -14.05 -13.99 -1.25
CA ARG A 87 -15.08 -14.32 -0.24
C ARG A 87 -14.54 -14.32 1.19
N ASN A 88 -13.22 -14.40 1.37
CA ASN A 88 -12.60 -14.25 2.69
C ASN A 88 -12.46 -12.78 3.10
N LYS A 89 -12.52 -11.84 2.13
CA LYS A 89 -12.50 -10.42 2.44
C LYS A 89 -13.82 -9.97 3.03
N LYS A 90 -13.73 -9.21 4.11
CA LYS A 90 -14.88 -8.69 4.85
C LYS A 90 -15.05 -7.22 4.54
N ARG A 91 -16.30 -6.75 4.49
CA ARG A 91 -16.57 -5.32 4.40
C ARG A 91 -16.01 -4.68 5.65
N LEU A 92 -15.13 -3.70 5.47
CA LEU A 92 -14.65 -2.90 6.59
C LEU A 92 -15.82 -2.13 7.17
N ARG A 93 -15.92 -2.18 8.50
CA ARG A 93 -16.84 -1.33 9.25
C ARG A 93 -15.99 -0.25 9.90
N PRO A 94 -16.46 1.00 9.95
CA PRO A 94 -15.75 2.02 10.68
C PRO A 94 -15.65 1.58 12.15
N ALA A 95 -14.47 1.72 12.73
CA ALA A 95 -14.28 1.63 14.17
C ALA A 95 -15.14 2.71 14.85
N LYS A 96 -15.55 2.48 16.09
CA LYS A 96 -16.16 3.56 16.85
C LYS A 96 -15.04 4.53 17.27
N PRO A 97 -15.30 5.85 17.32
CA PRO A 97 -14.28 6.81 17.73
C PRO A 97 -13.63 6.48 19.09
N GLU A 98 -14.41 5.92 20.03
CA GLU A 98 -13.93 5.47 21.34
C GLU A 98 -13.02 4.23 21.32
N ASP A 99 -13.00 3.47 20.23
CA ASP A 99 -12.12 2.31 20.04
C ASP A 99 -10.71 2.73 19.56
N LEU A 100 -10.52 4.01 19.21
CA LEU A 100 -9.26 4.57 18.73
C LEU A 100 -8.59 5.42 19.81
N PRO A 101 -7.27 5.63 19.74
CA PRO A 101 -6.58 6.53 20.66
C PRO A 101 -7.22 7.93 20.63
N ALA A 102 -7.33 8.54 21.81
CA ALA A 102 -8.00 9.83 21.99
C ALA A 102 -7.19 11.01 21.44
N SER A 103 -5.92 10.78 21.06
CA SER A 103 -5.05 11.82 20.50
C SER A 103 -5.54 12.29 19.13
N GLU A 104 -5.02 13.45 18.71
CA GLU A 104 -5.24 13.92 17.34
C GLU A 104 -4.65 12.91 16.33
N PRO A 105 -5.40 12.51 15.30
CA PRO A 105 -4.91 11.60 14.28
C PRO A 105 -3.96 12.33 13.31
N LEU A 106 -2.80 11.74 13.08
CA LEU A 106 -1.85 12.18 12.05
C LEU A 106 -2.14 11.44 10.75
N ARG A 107 -2.36 12.21 9.69
CA ARG A 107 -2.48 11.69 8.32
C ARG A 107 -1.10 11.41 7.76
N ILE A 108 -0.80 10.14 7.47
CA ILE A 108 0.43 9.75 6.78
C ILE A 108 0.14 9.69 5.28
N LEU A 109 0.97 10.34 4.46
CA LEU A 109 0.77 10.50 3.03
C LEU A 109 1.84 9.75 2.24
N ASP A 110 1.44 9.21 1.10
CA ASP A 110 2.33 8.68 0.06
C ASP A 110 1.64 8.77 -1.29
N ASP A 111 2.18 9.55 -2.22
CA ASP A 111 1.64 9.75 -3.57
C ASP A 111 0.10 10.00 -3.60
N ASP A 112 -0.37 10.98 -2.81
CA ASP A 112 -1.79 11.35 -2.60
C ASP A 112 -2.67 10.30 -1.90
N ALA A 113 -2.13 9.11 -1.60
CA ALA A 113 -2.79 8.11 -0.78
C ALA A 113 -2.52 8.34 0.72
N THR A 114 -3.34 7.70 1.55
CA THR A 114 -3.14 7.65 3.01
C THR A 114 -2.88 6.20 3.40
N PRO A 115 -1.63 5.70 3.35
CA PRO A 115 -1.35 4.30 3.67
C PRO A 115 -1.54 4.01 5.17
N PHE A 116 -1.29 5.01 6.03
CA PHE A 116 -1.35 4.86 7.47
C PHE A 116 -2.04 6.06 8.15
N VAL A 117 -2.52 5.80 9.36
CA VAL A 117 -2.93 6.83 10.34
C VAL A 117 -2.11 6.60 11.60
N ALA A 118 -1.49 7.64 12.13
CA ALA A 118 -0.74 7.54 13.38
C ALA A 118 -1.42 8.33 14.50
N TYR A 119 -1.26 7.85 15.73
CA TYR A 119 -1.71 8.51 16.95
C TYR A 119 -0.50 8.63 17.87
N VAL A 120 -0.32 9.81 18.46
CA VAL A 120 0.82 10.11 19.34
C VAL A 120 0.30 10.76 20.61
N ASP A 121 0.41 10.03 21.71
CA ASP A 121 0.13 10.49 23.07
C ASP A 121 1.25 10.04 24.04
N ALA A 122 0.92 9.28 25.09
CA ALA A 122 1.90 8.57 25.89
C ALA A 122 2.60 7.45 25.10
N ASN A 123 1.94 6.92 24.07
CA ASN A 123 2.46 5.94 23.14
C ASN A 123 2.38 6.48 21.70
N ALA A 124 3.11 5.86 20.77
CA ALA A 124 2.93 6.10 19.34
C ALA A 124 2.39 4.83 18.68
N ALA A 125 1.19 4.90 18.12
CA ALA A 125 0.52 3.78 17.46
C ALA A 125 0.24 4.11 15.99
N VAL A 126 0.55 3.16 15.10
CA VAL A 126 0.38 3.30 13.65
C VAL A 126 -0.60 2.26 13.17
N TYR A 127 -1.64 2.73 12.48
CA TYR A 127 -2.73 1.93 11.98
C TYR A 127 -2.72 1.92 10.46
N ARG A 128 -3.09 0.78 9.89
CA ARG A 128 -3.45 0.64 8.48
C ARG A 128 -4.88 0.14 8.32
N ARG A 129 -5.38 0.18 7.10
CA ARG A 129 -6.61 -0.54 6.74
C ARG A 129 -6.34 -2.04 6.74
N PRO A 130 -7.20 -2.88 7.36
CA PRO A 130 -7.02 -4.32 7.34
C PRO A 130 -6.93 -4.88 5.92
N ARG A 131 -5.93 -5.72 5.66
CA ARG A 131 -5.64 -6.29 4.33
C ARG A 131 -6.72 -7.24 3.80
N ASP A 132 -7.40 -7.92 4.72
CA ASP A 132 -8.56 -8.76 4.46
C ASP A 132 -9.87 -7.94 4.36
N GLY A 133 -9.76 -6.62 4.39
CA GLY A 133 -10.87 -5.69 4.25
C GLY A 133 -11.16 -5.28 2.80
N TYR A 134 -12.41 -4.92 2.52
CA TYR A 134 -12.73 -4.03 1.41
C TYR A 134 -13.61 -2.87 1.88
N LEU A 135 -13.42 -1.71 1.24
CA LEU A 135 -14.28 -0.53 1.42
C LEU A 135 -15.33 -0.49 0.31
N ASP A 136 -16.57 -0.19 0.67
CA ASP A 136 -17.56 0.19 -0.33
C ASP A 136 -17.32 1.66 -0.72
N ALA A 137 -17.44 1.99 -2.01
CA ALA A 137 -17.29 3.37 -2.47
C ALA A 137 -18.26 4.35 -1.79
N ARG A 138 -19.40 3.85 -1.30
CA ARG A 138 -20.38 4.65 -0.53
C ARG A 138 -19.92 4.96 0.89
N ASP A 139 -18.99 4.17 1.43
CA ASP A 139 -18.44 4.35 2.77
C ASP A 139 -17.26 5.34 2.79
N TRP A 140 -16.67 5.62 1.63
CA TRP A 140 -15.53 6.54 1.51
C TRP A 140 -16.03 7.96 1.25
N THR A 141 -15.78 8.85 2.20
CA THR A 141 -16.31 10.21 2.18
C THR A 141 -15.36 11.22 1.55
N GLY A 142 -14.06 10.91 1.54
CA GLY A 142 -13.00 11.87 1.22
C GLY A 142 -12.65 12.79 2.39
N GLU A 143 -13.35 12.69 3.52
CA GLU A 143 -13.09 13.45 4.73
C GLU A 143 -12.22 12.63 5.68
N PHE A 144 -10.98 13.07 5.88
CA PHE A 144 -10.01 12.33 6.71
C PHE A 144 -10.53 12.01 8.13
N ALA A 145 -11.29 12.93 8.74
CA ALA A 145 -11.85 12.75 10.08
C ALA A 145 -12.79 11.54 10.18
N VAL A 146 -13.49 11.21 9.08
CA VAL A 146 -14.41 10.08 8.97
C VAL A 146 -13.67 8.85 8.43
N ASP A 147 -12.92 9.01 7.34
CA ASP A 147 -12.28 7.90 6.64
C ASP A 147 -11.18 7.22 7.49
N ARG A 148 -10.57 7.95 8.44
CA ARG A 148 -9.59 7.37 9.39
C ARG A 148 -10.18 6.22 10.23
N LEU A 149 -11.49 6.16 10.42
CA LEU A 149 -12.14 5.13 11.23
C LEU A 149 -12.03 3.74 10.61
N PHE A 150 -11.65 3.64 9.33
CA PHE A 150 -11.39 2.37 8.66
C PHE A 150 -9.95 1.85 8.84
N TYR A 151 -9.10 2.60 9.55
CA TYR A 151 -7.73 2.21 9.90
C TYR A 151 -7.73 1.61 11.30
N SER A 152 -7.84 0.29 11.37
CA SER A 152 -8.03 -0.45 12.62
C SER A 152 -7.00 -1.54 12.86
N GLU A 153 -6.14 -1.85 11.89
CA GLU A 153 -5.05 -2.81 12.07
C GLU A 153 -3.80 -2.09 12.55
N VAL A 154 -3.39 -2.35 13.80
CA VAL A 154 -2.12 -1.85 14.34
C VAL A 154 -0.95 -2.54 13.65
N VAL A 155 -0.03 -1.75 13.09
CA VAL A 155 1.18 -2.26 12.43
C VAL A 155 2.46 -1.93 13.17
N ALA A 156 2.44 -0.87 13.98
CA ALA A 156 3.55 -0.54 14.86
C ALA A 156 2.99 0.15 16.10
N GLU A 157 3.56 -0.20 17.26
CA GLU A 157 3.29 0.45 18.53
C GLU A 157 4.62 0.66 19.25
N VAL A 158 4.85 1.88 19.70
CA VAL A 158 6.02 2.28 20.48
C VAL A 158 5.51 2.78 21.82
N GLU A 159 5.75 2.01 22.86
CA GLU A 159 5.43 2.40 24.23
C GLU A 159 6.41 3.48 24.71
N ALA A 160 5.90 4.56 25.29
CA ALA A 160 6.70 5.65 25.86
C ALA A 160 7.88 6.11 24.96
N PRO A 161 7.61 6.58 23.72
CA PRO A 161 8.67 7.06 22.83
C PRO A 161 9.43 8.21 23.49
N ARG A 162 10.75 8.24 23.32
CA ARG A 162 11.58 9.33 23.87
C ARG A 162 11.23 10.67 23.24
N ARG A 163 10.91 10.62 21.94
CA ARG A 163 10.49 11.80 21.16
C ARG A 163 9.76 11.37 19.90
N CYS A 164 8.79 12.19 19.50
CA CYS A 164 8.11 12.07 18.21
C CYS A 164 8.28 13.40 17.44
N TRP A 165 8.56 13.31 16.16
CA TRP A 165 8.58 14.45 15.24
C TRP A 165 7.50 14.25 14.17
N PRO A 166 6.31 14.84 14.36
CA PRO A 166 5.30 14.85 13.30
C PRO A 166 5.77 15.75 12.15
N GLY A 167 5.71 15.23 10.94
CA GLY A 167 5.94 15.96 9.70
C GLY A 167 4.67 16.05 8.87
N GLU A 168 4.71 16.85 7.81
CA GLU A 168 3.60 16.92 6.85
C GLU A 168 3.51 15.59 6.08
N GLY A 169 2.56 14.72 6.45
CA GLY A 169 2.38 13.42 5.81
C GLY A 169 3.29 12.30 6.34
N CYS A 170 4.04 12.49 7.42
CA CYS A 170 4.87 11.42 7.99
C CYS A 170 5.16 11.62 9.48
N LEU A 171 5.84 10.65 10.08
CA LEU A 171 6.24 10.69 11.48
C LEU A 171 7.60 10.01 11.66
N LEU A 172 8.47 10.63 12.45
CA LEU A 172 9.69 10.01 12.96
C LEU A 172 9.59 9.83 14.47
N ILE A 173 9.97 8.66 14.97
CA ILE A 173 9.86 8.28 16.39
C ILE A 173 11.26 7.88 16.89
N ASP A 174 11.73 8.52 17.96
CA ASP A 174 12.90 8.12 18.75
C ASP A 174 12.45 7.09 19.79
N VAL A 175 12.93 5.86 19.64
CA VAL A 175 12.52 4.73 20.47
C VAL A 175 13.49 4.57 21.64
N GLU A 176 14.77 4.45 21.31
CA GLU A 176 15.87 4.27 22.26
C GLU A 176 17.17 4.80 21.64
N ASP A 177 18.28 4.76 22.38
CA ASP A 177 19.54 5.34 21.92
C ASP A 177 19.99 4.80 20.56
N GLY A 178 19.89 5.69 19.57
CA GLY A 178 20.28 5.45 18.19
C GLY A 178 19.35 4.52 17.42
N VAL A 179 18.10 4.32 17.87
CA VAL A 179 17.07 3.53 17.17
C VAL A 179 15.85 4.39 16.91
N PHE A 180 15.47 4.46 15.63
CA PHE A 180 14.36 5.28 15.17
C PHE A 180 13.38 4.46 14.36
N VAL A 181 12.10 4.82 14.42
CA VAL A 181 11.05 4.31 13.54
C VAL A 181 10.57 5.45 12.66
N PHE A 182 10.62 5.25 11.35
CA PHE A 182 10.04 6.16 10.38
C PHE A 182 8.72 5.60 9.85
N VAL A 183 7.72 6.47 9.74
CA VAL A 183 6.37 6.20 9.27
C VAL A 183 6.08 7.14 8.09
N GLY A 184 6.14 6.61 6.86
CA GLY A 184 5.80 7.30 5.62
C GLY A 184 4.98 6.39 4.71
N GLY A 185 5.33 6.27 3.42
CA GLY A 185 4.77 5.22 2.54
C GLY A 185 5.04 3.80 3.03
N GLU A 186 6.00 3.65 3.92
CA GLU A 186 6.33 2.42 4.63
C GLU A 186 6.65 2.74 6.09
N VAL A 187 6.57 1.71 6.94
CA VAL A 187 6.98 1.76 8.35
C VAL A 187 8.22 0.90 8.51
N TYR A 188 9.32 1.49 8.94
CA TYR A 188 10.56 0.75 9.18
C TYR A 188 11.36 1.33 10.34
N ALA A 189 12.14 0.47 11.00
CA ALA A 189 13.11 0.87 11.99
C ALA A 189 14.51 0.96 11.37
N PHE A 190 15.37 1.84 11.88
CA PHE A 190 16.76 1.99 11.47
C PHE A 190 17.62 2.51 12.63
N ARG A 191 18.96 2.40 12.48
CA ARG A 191 19.91 3.00 13.42
C ARG A 191 20.58 4.25 12.87
N SER A 192 20.75 5.25 13.74
CA SER A 192 21.46 6.49 13.42
C SER A 192 22.03 7.15 14.67
N GLU A 193 22.83 8.20 14.48
CA GLU A 193 23.16 9.15 15.54
C GLU A 193 21.90 9.86 16.05
N PRO A 194 21.94 10.49 17.24
CA PRO A 194 20.84 11.31 17.73
C PRO A 194 20.40 12.35 16.69
N VAL A 195 19.10 12.38 16.41
CA VAL A 195 18.49 13.33 15.48
C VAL A 195 18.33 14.68 16.16
N GLU A 196 18.97 15.70 15.60
CA GLU A 196 18.91 17.08 16.07
C GLU A 196 17.68 17.81 15.51
N ALA A 197 17.38 17.56 14.23
CA ALA A 197 16.27 18.18 13.52
C ALA A 197 15.60 17.19 12.56
N PHE A 198 14.29 17.35 12.40
CA PHE A 198 13.49 16.61 11.44
C PHE A 198 12.79 17.60 10.52
N HIS A 199 12.95 17.40 9.22
CA HIS A 199 12.38 18.24 8.17
C HIS A 199 11.54 17.37 7.25
N CYS A 200 10.39 17.88 6.86
CA CYS A 200 9.49 17.19 5.95
C CYS A 200 8.87 18.21 5.00
N SER A 201 8.79 17.85 3.72
CA SER A 201 8.05 18.61 2.71
C SER A 201 7.26 17.68 1.82
N LEU A 202 6.10 18.16 1.35
CA LEU A 202 5.33 17.49 0.30
C LEU A 202 5.80 17.95 -1.08
N GLY A 203 6.09 16.99 -1.96
CA GLY A 203 6.32 17.26 -3.37
C GLY A 203 5.05 17.57 -4.14
N ALA A 204 5.22 18.08 -5.37
CA ALA A 204 4.12 18.39 -6.29
C ALA A 204 3.25 17.18 -6.74
N GLY A 205 3.58 15.97 -6.32
CA GLY A 205 2.80 14.74 -6.54
C GLY A 205 2.46 14.01 -5.24
N GLY A 206 2.36 14.72 -4.11
CA GLY A 206 1.96 14.14 -2.82
C GLY A 206 3.01 13.27 -2.13
N GLY A 207 4.14 12.99 -2.79
CA GLY A 207 5.25 12.25 -2.21
C GLY A 207 5.94 13.02 -1.08
N VAL A 208 6.19 12.33 0.03
CA VAL A 208 6.83 12.89 1.22
C VAL A 208 8.36 12.87 1.08
N TYR A 209 8.99 14.02 1.32
CA TYR A 209 10.44 14.18 1.37
C TYR A 209 10.89 14.45 2.80
N ALA A 210 11.06 13.37 3.57
CA ALA A 210 11.45 13.43 4.98
C ALA A 210 12.96 13.28 5.17
N LEU A 211 13.54 14.20 5.94
CA LEU A 211 14.96 14.29 6.25
C LEU A 211 15.14 14.36 7.77
N ALA A 212 15.97 13.48 8.31
CA ALA A 212 16.50 13.65 9.67
C ALA A 212 17.95 14.16 9.60
N VAL A 213 18.27 15.18 10.39
CA VAL A 213 19.60 15.78 10.48
C VAL A 213 20.19 15.42 11.83
N THR A 214 21.41 14.91 11.81
CA THR A 214 22.22 14.57 12.98
C THR A 214 23.44 15.50 13.04
N ALA A 215 24.28 15.33 14.06
CA ALA A 215 25.53 16.08 14.18
C ALA A 215 26.42 15.93 12.94
N THR A 216 26.53 14.72 12.39
CA THR A 216 27.48 14.43 11.30
C THR A 216 26.83 14.07 9.95
N SER A 217 25.55 13.74 9.95
CA SER A 217 24.90 13.09 8.81
C SER A 217 23.48 13.61 8.53
N CYS A 218 23.08 13.46 7.27
CA CYS A 218 21.74 13.72 6.74
C CYS A 218 21.13 12.38 6.33
N VAL A 219 20.00 12.02 6.95
CA VAL A 219 19.26 10.77 6.72
C VAL A 219 18.05 11.07 5.85
N PHE A 220 18.11 10.63 4.60
CA PHE A 220 17.06 10.78 3.59
C PHE A 220 16.13 9.57 3.66
N LEU A 221 15.02 9.72 4.37
CA LEU A 221 14.17 8.62 4.81
C LEU A 221 13.39 7.98 3.65
N ARG A 222 13.03 8.76 2.63
CA ARG A 222 12.43 8.22 1.39
C ARG A 222 13.38 7.27 0.65
N ASP A 223 14.67 7.61 0.61
CA ASP A 223 15.69 6.86 -0.13
C ASP A 223 16.36 5.77 0.72
N ARG A 224 16.02 5.68 2.01
CA ARG A 224 16.72 4.86 3.02
C ARG A 224 18.24 5.02 2.93
N ALA A 225 18.67 6.27 2.76
CA ALA A 225 20.06 6.61 2.52
C ALA A 225 20.55 7.68 3.50
N MET A 226 21.86 7.70 3.70
CA MET A 226 22.55 8.66 4.54
C MET A 226 23.71 9.28 3.78
N ALA A 227 23.84 10.61 3.85
CA ALA A 227 25.01 11.35 3.36
C ALA A 227 25.63 12.11 4.51
N LYS A 228 26.92 12.49 4.39
CA LYS A 228 27.53 13.35 5.41
C LYS A 228 26.91 14.74 5.34
N ARG A 229 26.71 15.34 6.52
CA ARG A 229 26.20 16.71 6.65
C ARG A 229 27.09 17.71 5.91
N SER A 230 28.41 17.53 5.98
CA SER A 230 29.41 18.35 5.26
C SER A 230 29.25 18.34 3.74
N ASP A 231 28.64 17.29 3.18
CA ASP A 231 28.50 17.10 1.73
C ASP A 231 27.14 17.65 1.23
N VAL A 232 26.27 18.06 2.14
CA VAL A 232 24.91 18.53 1.86
C VAL A 232 24.74 20.00 2.27
N GLU A 233 25.07 20.34 3.52
CA GLU A 233 24.81 21.63 4.14
C GLU A 233 25.38 22.84 3.37
N PRO A 234 26.61 22.81 2.82
CA PRO A 234 27.16 23.93 2.06
C PRO A 234 26.44 24.22 0.73
N HIS A 235 25.56 23.31 0.29
CA HIS A 235 24.83 23.40 -0.96
C HIS A 235 23.35 23.71 -0.76
N LEU A 236 22.91 23.88 0.49
CA LEU A 236 21.57 24.34 0.79
C LEU A 236 21.45 25.81 0.33
N GLY A 237 20.49 26.07 -0.57
CA GLY A 237 20.12 27.44 -0.94
C GLY A 237 19.17 28.07 0.09
N ASP A 238 18.41 29.06 -0.36
CA ASP A 238 17.47 29.80 0.51
C ASP A 238 16.38 28.93 1.15
N ALA A 239 16.07 27.77 0.55
CA ALA A 239 15.14 26.80 1.11
C ALA A 239 15.68 26.05 2.35
N GLY A 240 16.97 26.22 2.69
CA GLY A 240 17.62 25.52 3.79
C GLY A 240 17.44 24.00 3.68
N TRP A 241 17.18 23.34 4.81
CA TRP A 241 16.99 21.89 4.89
C TRP A 241 15.80 21.35 4.08
N ALA A 242 14.78 22.17 3.80
CA ALA A 242 13.68 21.77 2.93
C ALA A 242 14.15 21.51 1.47
N GLY A 243 15.27 22.12 1.07
CA GLY A 243 15.92 21.89 -0.22
C GLY A 243 16.92 20.73 -0.26
N ALA A 244 17.11 20.00 0.84
CA ALA A 244 18.15 18.96 0.93
C ALA A 244 17.96 17.83 -0.08
N TYR A 245 16.71 17.46 -0.39
CA TYR A 245 16.43 16.47 -1.43
C TYR A 245 16.81 16.95 -2.84
N GLY A 246 16.72 18.26 -3.11
CA GLY A 246 17.26 18.85 -4.33
C GLY A 246 18.78 18.66 -4.40
N VAL A 247 19.49 18.93 -3.30
CA VAL A 247 20.95 18.67 -3.20
C VAL A 247 21.26 17.19 -3.43
N LEU A 248 20.50 16.27 -2.80
CA LEU A 248 20.69 14.83 -2.96
C LEU A 248 20.62 14.39 -4.43
N TYR A 249 19.62 14.87 -5.17
CA TYR A 249 19.39 14.44 -6.55
C TYR A 249 20.25 15.19 -7.58
N ASP A 250 20.52 16.48 -7.36
CA ASP A 250 21.27 17.32 -8.31
C ASP A 250 22.78 17.14 -8.15
N ARG A 251 23.28 17.12 -6.91
CA ARG A 251 24.72 17.03 -6.60
C ARG A 251 25.19 15.61 -6.40
N LYS A 252 24.28 14.69 -6.06
CA LYS A 252 24.57 13.27 -5.84
C LYS A 252 25.75 13.06 -4.88
N PRO A 253 25.70 13.66 -3.68
CA PRO A 253 26.77 13.46 -2.70
C PRO A 253 26.95 11.97 -2.39
N PRO A 254 28.15 11.53 -1.99
CA PRO A 254 28.38 10.15 -1.59
C PRO A 254 27.38 9.73 -0.51
N ARG A 255 26.69 8.62 -0.78
CA ARG A 255 25.64 8.11 0.10
C ARG A 255 25.90 6.66 0.48
N SER A 256 25.54 6.33 1.71
CA SER A 256 25.51 4.97 2.23
C SER A 256 24.06 4.56 2.49
N PRO A 257 23.71 3.27 2.38
CA PRO A 257 22.41 2.81 2.85
C PRO A 257 22.29 3.00 4.36
N LEU A 258 21.05 3.13 4.85
CA LEU A 258 20.78 3.10 6.28
C LEU A 258 21.20 1.76 6.90
N ARG A 259 21.64 1.81 8.15
CA ARG A 259 22.08 0.64 8.91
C ARG A 259 20.90 -0.01 9.61
N ASP A 260 20.95 -1.35 9.67
CA ASP A 260 20.01 -2.19 10.41
C ASP A 260 18.53 -1.89 10.08
N VAL A 261 18.24 -1.62 8.80
CA VAL A 261 16.87 -1.34 8.36
C VAL A 261 16.01 -2.58 8.52
N LYS A 262 14.94 -2.46 9.30
CA LYS A 262 13.92 -3.49 9.48
C LYS A 262 12.57 -2.97 9.02
N LEU A 263 12.09 -3.49 7.90
CA LEU A 263 10.72 -3.22 7.43
C LEU A 263 9.72 -3.81 8.42
N ILE A 264 8.78 -2.99 8.88
CA ILE A 264 7.69 -3.36 9.78
C ILE A 264 6.40 -3.54 8.98
N ALA A 265 6.07 -2.55 8.14
CA ALA A 265 4.95 -2.59 7.21
C ALA A 265 5.24 -1.73 5.98
N GLY A 266 4.54 -1.98 4.87
CA GLY A 266 4.62 -1.17 3.65
C GLY A 266 3.23 -0.93 3.07
N ARG A 267 3.15 -0.03 2.08
CA ARG A 267 1.94 0.14 1.28
C ARG A 267 1.56 -1.17 0.58
N ASP A 268 0.27 -1.35 0.36
CA ASP A 268 -0.22 -2.47 -0.46
C ASP A 268 -0.11 -2.04 -1.93
N ASP A 269 0.64 -2.81 -2.72
CA ASP A 269 0.84 -2.61 -4.18
C ASP A 269 -0.45 -2.87 -4.99
#